data_AF-A0A7V1LZ82-F1
#
_entry.id   AF-A0A7V1LZ82-F1
#
_cell.length_a   1.000
_cell.length_b   1.000
_cell.length_c   1.000
_cell.angle_alpha   90.00
_cell.angle_beta   90.00
_cell.angle_gamma   90.00
#
_symmetry.space_group_name_H-M   'P 1'
#
loop_
_entity.id
_entity.type
_entity.pdbx_description
1 polymer ?
#
loop_
_entity_poly.entity_id
_entity_poly.type
_entity_poly.pdbx_seq_one_letter_code
_entity_poly.pdbx_strand_id
1 'polypeptide(L)'
;MNENELKELARAIERLIGPHLEASPALRRAVAEAGAWLSRLAATGNDEPAEGVGAGTTFSPTDTVPMRLGDHTVDVPVTGTAEEIDRARRSARSESPADQSMSYSEPTDPPIDLELVERRCRLKADSCRLLIERRAAASSIDPTDREQESLARLNAMIAEAKAMPGCFLWAFTRDRPQPGDTELTIIAETYEAHADAASLVRSIDAAPTDADDQADALALFAEANSALRAAVELSWLPGADRDQSDGHRWLRRESSLRQIFIERHMTMHDPADPSRSADLRARIKALRSRIDLDRKRNKTITQAINRIRYHAGRVADGNETEALRHWKAIDETVTRLEELGLRRADRRIAEAIGSEAATSPAAREFPKLVGLVTRALDRPEPTSSASIEIATRTRTWSSQVLHVREMLRGRNLVVVGGEPRPDAISRFIEAFALDGVDWVPLSEHGSSAPMLAPIQNEQTALVLVIVKLTGHLHADMAREYARSADTPCVMLTAGYNPEQIAQAVLEQASDRLTAATGRATGRS
;
A
#
# COMPACT_ATOMS: atom_id res chain seq x y z
N MET A 1 -13.77 -44.66 -28.84
CA MET A 1 -15.13 -44.57 -28.27
C MET A 1 -16.08 -45.22 -29.25
N ASN A 2 -16.83 -46.23 -28.83
CA ASN A 2 -17.80 -46.89 -29.70
C ASN A 2 -19.08 -46.04 -29.83
N GLU A 3 -19.96 -46.42 -30.77
CA GLU A 3 -21.19 -45.65 -31.05
C GLU A 3 -22.13 -45.57 -29.84
N ASN A 4 -22.13 -46.58 -28.96
CA ASN A 4 -22.96 -46.59 -27.76
C ASN A 4 -22.42 -45.62 -26.70
N GLU A 5 -21.11 -45.58 -26.48
CA GLU A 5 -20.45 -44.63 -25.58
C GLU A 5 -20.67 -43.17 -26.03
N LEU A 6 -20.61 -42.91 -27.34
CA LEU A 6 -20.89 -41.59 -27.90
C LEU A 6 -22.35 -41.17 -27.63
N LYS A 7 -23.31 -42.09 -27.79
CA LYS A 7 -24.73 -41.84 -27.50
C LYS A 7 -24.98 -41.60 -26.02
N GLU A 8 -24.30 -42.32 -25.13
CA GLU A 8 -24.43 -42.11 -23.69
C GLU A 8 -23.86 -40.76 -23.25
N LEU A 9 -22.69 -40.39 -23.78
CA LEU A 9 -22.08 -39.08 -23.52
C LEU A 9 -22.99 -37.94 -23.99
N ALA A 10 -23.56 -38.05 -25.19
CA ALA A 10 -24.49 -37.05 -25.71
C ALA A 10 -25.72 -36.87 -24.80
N ARG A 11 -26.31 -37.99 -24.33
CA ARG A 11 -27.45 -37.95 -23.39
C ARG A 11 -27.09 -37.42 -22.01
N ALA A 12 -25.84 -37.60 -21.56
CA ALA A 12 -25.37 -37.06 -20.30
C ALA A 12 -25.19 -35.54 -20.39
N ILE A 13 -24.59 -35.07 -21.48
CA ILE A 13 -24.45 -33.64 -21.77
C ILE A 13 -25.83 -32.99 -21.86
N GLU A 14 -26.76 -33.57 -22.63
CA GLU A 14 -28.13 -33.05 -22.78
C GLU A 14 -28.85 -32.91 -21.42
N ARG A 15 -28.77 -33.93 -20.56
CA ARG A 15 -29.37 -33.87 -19.21
C ARG A 15 -28.75 -32.78 -18.33
N LEU A 16 -27.44 -32.56 -18.45
CA LEU A 16 -26.72 -31.58 -17.65
C LEU A 16 -27.04 -30.15 -18.09
N ILE A 17 -27.02 -29.87 -19.39
CA ILE A 17 -27.10 -28.50 -19.90
C ILE A 17 -28.50 -28.09 -20.35
N GLY A 18 -29.39 -29.06 -20.61
CA GLY A 18 -30.75 -28.83 -21.13
C GLY A 18 -31.55 -27.78 -20.34
N PRO A 19 -31.72 -27.92 -19.02
CA PRO A 19 -32.46 -26.94 -18.21
C PRO A 19 -31.87 -25.52 -18.28
N HIS A 20 -30.55 -25.41 -18.37
CA HIS A 20 -29.85 -24.12 -18.47
C HIS A 20 -30.00 -23.48 -19.86
N LEU A 21 -30.07 -24.30 -20.91
CA LEU A 21 -30.34 -23.84 -22.28
C LEU A 21 -31.77 -23.33 -22.44
N GLU A 22 -32.75 -23.88 -21.71
CA GLU A 22 -34.12 -23.35 -21.70
C GLU A 22 -34.16 -21.95 -21.08
N ALA A 23 -33.47 -21.76 -19.97
CA ALA A 23 -33.47 -20.52 -19.20
C ALA A 23 -32.62 -19.38 -19.80
N SER A 24 -31.58 -19.68 -20.62
CA SER A 24 -30.61 -18.68 -21.07
C SER A 24 -30.47 -18.59 -22.60
N PRO A 25 -30.98 -17.51 -23.25
CA PRO A 25 -30.77 -17.27 -24.67
C PRO A 25 -29.29 -17.11 -25.07
N ALA A 26 -28.47 -16.54 -24.19
CA ALA A 26 -27.04 -16.36 -24.44
C ALA A 26 -26.30 -17.70 -24.46
N LEU A 27 -26.61 -18.60 -23.53
CA LEU A 27 -26.01 -19.94 -23.48
C LEU A 27 -26.39 -20.76 -24.71
N ARG A 28 -27.64 -20.65 -25.19
CA ARG A 28 -28.06 -21.28 -26.46
C ARG A 28 -27.23 -20.83 -27.64
N ARG A 29 -26.94 -19.52 -27.73
CA ARG A 29 -26.11 -18.99 -28.82
C ARG A 29 -24.68 -19.52 -28.75
N ALA A 30 -24.08 -19.54 -27.56
CA ALA A 30 -22.73 -20.08 -27.36
C ALA A 30 -22.63 -21.58 -27.72
N VAL A 31 -23.59 -22.40 -27.29
CA VAL A 31 -23.62 -23.83 -27.63
C VAL A 31 -23.81 -24.06 -29.13
N ALA A 32 -24.64 -23.24 -29.80
CA ALA A 32 -24.80 -23.31 -31.25
C ALA A 32 -23.50 -22.97 -32.00
N GLU A 33 -22.77 -21.94 -31.56
CA GLU A 33 -21.48 -21.57 -32.15
C GLU A 33 -20.41 -22.65 -31.96
N ALA A 34 -20.35 -23.26 -30.77
CA ALA A 34 -19.46 -24.38 -30.48
C ALA A 34 -19.78 -25.61 -31.36
N GLY A 35 -21.06 -25.95 -31.52
CA GLY A 35 -21.49 -27.04 -32.41
C GLY A 35 -21.14 -26.80 -33.88
N ALA A 36 -21.30 -25.56 -34.36
CA ALA A 36 -20.89 -25.18 -35.72
C ALA A 36 -19.36 -25.27 -35.90
N TRP A 37 -18.58 -24.90 -34.89
CA TRP A 37 -17.12 -25.04 -34.91
C TRP A 37 -16.68 -26.51 -34.95
N LEU A 38 -17.23 -27.37 -34.09
CA LEU A 38 -16.93 -28.81 -34.08
C LEU A 38 -17.29 -29.49 -35.41
N SER A 39 -18.42 -29.10 -36.01
CA SER A 39 -18.84 -29.64 -37.31
C SER A 39 -17.87 -29.25 -38.44
N ARG A 40 -17.35 -28.03 -38.42
CA ARG A 40 -16.28 -27.61 -39.37
C ARG A 40 -15.01 -28.41 -39.15
N LEU A 41 -14.61 -28.62 -37.90
CA LEU A 41 -13.41 -29.36 -37.56
C LEU A 41 -13.50 -30.83 -38.01
N ALA A 42 -14.66 -31.45 -37.83
CA ALA A 42 -14.95 -32.80 -38.33
C ALA A 42 -14.94 -32.87 -39.86
N ALA A 43 -15.48 -31.86 -40.55
CA ALA A 43 -15.48 -31.79 -42.01
C ALA A 43 -14.07 -31.56 -42.61
N THR A 44 -13.14 -30.97 -41.85
CA THR A 44 -11.75 -30.80 -42.27
C THR A 44 -10.85 -31.98 -41.94
N GLY A 45 -11.35 -32.98 -41.22
CA GLY A 45 -10.62 -34.23 -40.98
C GLY A 45 -10.60 -35.09 -42.23
N ASN A 46 -9.62 -34.86 -43.11
CA ASN A 46 -9.32 -35.77 -44.22
C ASN A 46 -8.77 -37.11 -43.68
N ASP A 47 -9.29 -38.21 -44.24
CA ASP A 47 -8.73 -39.56 -44.19
C ASP A 47 -7.35 -39.60 -44.89
N GLU A 48 -6.31 -39.04 -44.28
CA GLU A 48 -4.94 -39.40 -44.64
C GLU A 48 -4.51 -40.64 -43.84
N PRO A 49 -4.22 -41.77 -44.51
CA PRO A 49 -3.71 -42.95 -43.82
C PRO A 49 -2.31 -42.62 -43.27
N ALA A 50 -2.17 -42.68 -41.95
CA ALA A 50 -0.90 -42.50 -41.27
C ALA A 50 0.12 -43.55 -41.74
N GLU A 51 1.08 -43.13 -42.56
CA GLU A 51 2.24 -43.92 -42.92
C GLU A 51 3.15 -44.13 -41.68
N GLY A 52 3.17 -45.40 -41.24
CA GLY A 52 4.32 -46.12 -40.70
C GLY A 52 5.31 -45.39 -39.79
N VAL A 53 5.11 -45.50 -38.47
CA VAL A 53 6.21 -45.51 -37.50
C VAL A 53 6.21 -46.83 -36.75
N GLY A 54 7.39 -47.45 -36.75
CA GLY A 54 7.64 -48.85 -36.44
C GLY A 54 7.28 -49.30 -35.03
N ALA A 55 7.03 -50.60 -34.95
CA ALA A 55 6.69 -51.37 -33.77
C ALA A 55 7.75 -51.24 -32.66
N GLY A 56 7.34 -50.61 -31.57
CA GLY A 56 7.87 -50.79 -30.22
C GLY A 56 6.69 -50.72 -29.26
N THR A 57 5.96 -51.82 -29.10
CA THR A 57 4.79 -51.89 -28.22
C THR A 57 5.24 -51.91 -26.75
N THR A 58 5.62 -50.75 -26.23
CA THR A 58 5.57 -50.50 -24.78
C THR A 58 4.11 -50.26 -24.43
N PHE A 59 3.52 -51.16 -23.65
CA PHE A 59 2.20 -50.97 -23.06
C PHE A 59 2.16 -49.60 -22.35
N SER A 60 1.32 -48.68 -22.84
CA SER A 60 1.02 -47.46 -22.09
C SER A 60 0.31 -47.86 -20.80
N PRO A 61 0.84 -47.52 -19.62
CA PRO A 61 0.15 -47.79 -18.37
C PRO A 61 -1.23 -47.13 -18.42
N THR A 62 -2.25 -47.89 -18.07
CA THR A 62 -3.58 -47.34 -17.77
C THR A 62 -3.61 -47.08 -16.29
N ASP A 63 -3.91 -45.84 -15.90
CA ASP A 63 -4.01 -45.46 -14.50
C ASP A 63 -5.26 -44.61 -14.28
N THR A 64 -5.76 -44.54 -13.05
CA THR A 64 -6.95 -43.77 -12.71
C THR A 64 -6.56 -42.43 -12.12
N VAL A 65 -7.22 -41.36 -12.60
CA VAL A 65 -7.06 -40.00 -12.12
C VAL A 65 -8.41 -39.49 -11.57
N PRO A 66 -8.47 -38.99 -10.33
CA PRO A 66 -9.71 -38.49 -9.76
C PRO A 66 -10.13 -37.18 -10.44
N MET A 67 -11.30 -37.14 -11.04
CA MET A 67 -11.91 -35.94 -11.61
C MET A 67 -13.04 -35.47 -10.71
N ARG A 68 -12.96 -34.22 -10.22
CA ARG A 68 -14.06 -33.63 -9.45
C ARG A 68 -15.07 -32.97 -10.39
N LEU A 69 -16.35 -33.33 -10.26
CA LEU A 69 -17.49 -32.61 -10.82
C LEU A 69 -18.36 -32.12 -9.67
N GLY A 70 -18.26 -30.83 -9.36
CA GLY A 70 -18.87 -30.26 -8.15
C GLY A 70 -18.26 -30.86 -6.89
N ASP A 71 -19.14 -31.38 -6.03
CA ASP A 71 -18.85 -32.04 -4.76
C ASP A 71 -18.59 -33.55 -4.89
N HIS A 72 -18.67 -34.11 -6.10
CA HIS A 72 -18.39 -35.52 -6.37
C HIS A 72 -17.02 -35.72 -7.00
N THR A 73 -16.33 -36.80 -6.63
CA THR A 73 -15.07 -37.25 -7.24
C THR A 73 -15.32 -38.55 -7.99
N VAL A 74 -14.94 -38.61 -9.27
CA VAL A 74 -15.06 -39.79 -10.13
C VAL A 74 -13.67 -40.16 -10.65
N ASP A 75 -13.25 -41.42 -10.47
CA ASP A 75 -11.97 -41.90 -11.02
C ASP A 75 -12.11 -42.17 -12.51
N VAL A 76 -11.36 -41.41 -13.32
CA VAL A 76 -11.35 -41.53 -14.78
C VAL A 76 -10.10 -42.31 -15.19
N PRO A 77 -10.23 -43.43 -15.91
CA PRO A 77 -9.08 -44.12 -16.48
C PRO A 77 -8.46 -43.26 -17.58
N VAL A 78 -7.17 -43.02 -17.48
CA VAL A 78 -6.38 -42.30 -18.49
C VAL A 78 -5.26 -43.20 -18.99
N THR A 79 -5.02 -43.16 -20.29
CA THR A 79 -3.93 -43.86 -20.94
C THR A 79 -2.96 -42.84 -21.50
N GLY A 80 -1.69 -42.97 -21.16
CA GLY A 80 -0.64 -42.06 -21.64
C GLY A 80 0.72 -42.47 -21.12
N THR A 81 1.73 -41.66 -21.44
CA THR A 81 3.04 -41.77 -20.80
C THR A 81 2.93 -41.48 -19.30
N ALA A 82 3.88 -41.95 -18.50
CA ALA A 82 3.91 -41.68 -17.06
C ALA A 82 3.89 -40.16 -16.76
N GLU A 83 4.55 -39.35 -17.59
CA GLU A 83 4.55 -37.90 -17.46
C GLU A 83 3.18 -37.27 -17.72
N GLU A 84 2.41 -37.78 -18.67
CA GLU A 84 1.05 -37.32 -18.98
C GLU A 84 0.08 -37.70 -17.86
N ILE A 85 0.19 -38.91 -17.32
CA ILE A 85 -0.61 -39.38 -16.19
C ILE A 85 -0.30 -38.54 -14.94
N ASP A 86 0.97 -38.26 -14.66
CA ASP A 86 1.36 -37.39 -13.53
C ASP A 86 0.94 -35.93 -13.74
N ARG A 87 0.88 -35.45 -14.98
CA ARG A 87 0.33 -34.12 -15.30
C ARG A 87 -1.18 -34.09 -15.05
N ALA A 88 -1.90 -35.10 -15.50
CA ALA A 88 -3.34 -35.24 -15.24
C ALA A 88 -3.65 -35.32 -13.74
N ARG A 89 -2.86 -36.08 -12.96
CA ARG A 89 -2.98 -36.13 -11.48
C ARG A 89 -2.76 -34.79 -10.81
N ARG A 90 -1.75 -34.03 -11.26
CA ARG A 90 -1.48 -32.69 -10.71
C ARG A 90 -2.60 -31.71 -11.02
N SER A 91 -3.14 -31.74 -12.25
CA SER A 91 -4.30 -30.93 -12.62
C SER A 91 -5.56 -31.31 -11.83
N ALA A 92 -5.79 -32.60 -11.60
CA ALA A 92 -6.90 -33.11 -10.79
C ALA A 92 -6.80 -32.74 -9.29
N ARG A 93 -5.57 -32.68 -8.75
CA ARG A 93 -5.29 -32.26 -7.37
C ARG A 93 -5.19 -30.75 -7.21
N SER A 94 -5.22 -29.99 -8.29
CA SER A 94 -5.27 -28.53 -8.24
C SER A 94 -6.62 -28.16 -7.64
N GLU A 95 -6.64 -27.86 -6.35
CA GLU A 95 -7.81 -27.32 -5.67
C GLU A 95 -8.38 -26.16 -6.49
N SER A 96 -9.68 -26.21 -6.76
CA SER A 96 -10.38 -25.15 -7.48
C SER A 96 -10.09 -23.81 -6.79
N PRO A 97 -9.71 -22.73 -7.51
CA PRO A 97 -9.36 -21.43 -6.91
C PRO A 97 -10.45 -20.81 -6.04
N ALA A 98 -11.69 -21.34 -6.10
CA ALA A 98 -12.83 -20.85 -5.36
C ALA A 98 -12.89 -21.32 -3.89
N ASP A 99 -12.16 -22.37 -3.50
CA ASP A 99 -12.29 -23.00 -2.17
C ASP A 99 -11.04 -22.82 -1.28
N GLN A 100 -10.04 -22.08 -1.75
CA GLN A 100 -8.98 -21.56 -0.90
C GLN A 100 -9.51 -20.34 -0.15
N SER A 101 -10.00 -20.55 1.07
CA SER A 101 -9.92 -19.49 2.07
C SER A 101 -8.46 -19.03 2.11
N MET A 102 -8.19 -17.81 1.65
CA MET A 102 -6.85 -17.24 1.52
C MET A 102 -6.13 -17.21 2.86
N SER A 103 -5.50 -18.33 3.22
CA SER A 103 -4.40 -18.36 4.15
C SER A 103 -3.20 -17.79 3.40
N TYR A 104 -3.03 -16.47 3.46
CA TYR A 104 -1.79 -15.80 3.07
C TYR A 104 -0.67 -16.27 4.00
N SER A 105 -0.06 -17.41 3.70
CA SER A 105 1.31 -17.62 4.12
C SER A 105 2.14 -16.62 3.32
N GLU A 106 2.41 -15.44 3.90
CA GLU A 106 3.22 -14.40 3.25
C GLU A 106 4.54 -15.04 2.77
N PRO A 107 4.85 -14.97 1.47
CA PRO A 107 6.19 -15.31 1.01
C PRO A 107 7.19 -14.42 1.75
N THR A 108 8.26 -15.02 2.28
CA THR A 108 9.43 -14.35 2.88
C THR A 108 10.26 -13.56 1.85
N ASP A 109 9.60 -12.94 0.87
CA ASP A 109 10.26 -12.05 -0.07
C ASP A 109 10.67 -10.77 0.65
N PRO A 110 11.85 -10.21 0.34
CA PRO A 110 12.26 -8.94 0.91
C PRO A 110 11.24 -7.85 0.56
N PRO A 111 11.05 -6.86 1.46
CA PRO A 111 10.11 -5.77 1.22
C PRO A 111 10.49 -5.03 -0.06
N ILE A 112 9.48 -4.73 -0.89
CA ILE A 112 9.66 -4.05 -2.15
C ILE A 112 10.04 -2.59 -1.89
N ASP A 113 11.21 -2.19 -2.40
CA ASP A 113 11.73 -0.84 -2.27
C ASP A 113 11.25 0.05 -3.43
N LEU A 114 10.24 0.89 -3.15
CA LEU A 114 9.73 1.84 -4.14
C LEU A 114 10.75 2.91 -4.56
N GLU A 115 11.77 3.20 -3.75
CA GLU A 115 12.84 4.13 -4.14
C GLU A 115 13.70 3.53 -5.24
N LEU A 116 14.05 2.25 -5.10
CA LEU A 116 14.78 1.52 -6.12
C LEU A 116 13.93 1.40 -7.41
N VAL A 117 12.64 1.11 -7.28
CA VAL A 117 11.70 1.07 -8.42
C VAL A 117 11.66 2.41 -9.16
N GLU A 118 11.52 3.52 -8.43
CA GLU A 118 11.56 4.88 -8.99
C GLU A 118 12.85 5.12 -9.78
N ARG A 119 14.01 4.87 -9.17
CA ARG A 119 15.31 5.08 -9.83
C ARG A 119 15.51 4.21 -11.07
N ARG A 120 15.17 2.91 -11.00
CA ARG A 120 15.26 2.00 -12.16
C ARG A 120 14.35 2.46 -13.29
N CYS A 121 13.12 2.87 -12.99
CA CYS A 121 12.19 3.38 -14.00
C CYS A 121 12.71 4.63 -14.70
N ARG A 122 13.25 5.62 -13.97
CA ARG A 122 13.86 6.81 -14.58
C ARG A 122 15.00 6.44 -15.53
N LEU A 123 15.92 5.58 -15.09
CA LEU A 123 17.06 5.16 -15.90
C LEU A 123 16.61 4.41 -17.17
N LYS A 124 15.56 3.58 -17.07
CA LYS A 124 14.96 2.90 -18.23
C LYS A 124 14.28 3.87 -19.19
N ALA A 125 13.56 4.89 -18.69
CA ALA A 125 12.98 5.94 -19.52
C ALA A 125 14.08 6.69 -20.31
N ASP A 126 15.15 7.09 -19.62
CA ASP A 126 16.30 7.74 -20.25
C ASP A 126 16.98 6.85 -21.28
N SER A 127 16.97 5.52 -21.09
CA SER A 127 17.60 4.59 -22.03
C SER A 127 16.84 4.51 -23.35
N CYS A 128 15.50 4.60 -23.28
CA CYS A 128 14.64 4.67 -24.45
C CYS A 128 14.89 5.98 -25.22
N ARG A 129 14.99 7.12 -24.51
CA ARG A 129 15.28 8.43 -25.12
C ARG A 129 16.65 8.47 -25.78
N LEU A 130 17.68 7.97 -25.11
CA LEU A 130 19.02 7.93 -25.67
C LEU A 130 19.07 7.07 -26.95
N LEU A 131 18.29 5.99 -27.02
CA LEU A 131 18.19 5.19 -28.25
C LEU A 131 17.56 5.98 -29.41
N ILE A 132 16.49 6.74 -29.15
CA ILE A 132 15.88 7.64 -30.13
C ILE A 132 16.89 8.70 -30.59
N GLU A 133 17.55 9.38 -29.64
CA GLU A 133 18.57 10.41 -29.91
C GLU A 133 19.70 9.85 -30.79
N ARG A 134 20.17 8.62 -30.51
CA ARG A 134 21.22 7.95 -31.30
C ARG A 134 20.78 7.63 -32.72
N ARG A 135 19.53 7.18 -32.92
CA ARG A 135 18.98 6.92 -34.26
C ARG A 135 18.86 8.21 -35.08
N ALA A 136 18.41 9.29 -34.44
CA ALA A 136 18.35 10.62 -35.06
C ALA A 136 19.76 11.13 -35.44
N ALA A 137 20.74 10.97 -34.53
CA ALA A 137 22.13 11.39 -34.78
C ALA A 137 22.82 10.60 -35.89
N ALA A 138 22.52 9.30 -36.04
CA ALA A 138 23.04 8.48 -37.13
C ALA A 138 22.60 8.97 -38.53
N SER A 139 21.55 9.80 -38.60
CA SER A 139 21.04 10.40 -39.84
C SER A 139 21.59 11.82 -40.09
N SER A 140 22.47 12.34 -39.23
CA SER A 140 23.04 13.70 -39.30
C SER A 140 24.31 13.77 -40.18
N ILE A 141 24.55 14.95 -40.76
CA ILE A 141 25.72 15.27 -41.63
C ILE A 141 27.06 15.20 -40.88
N ASP A 142 27.06 15.49 -39.56
CA ASP A 142 28.23 15.39 -38.68
C ASP A 142 28.00 14.37 -37.55
N PRO A 143 28.32 13.08 -37.78
CA PRO A 143 27.98 11.98 -36.87
C PRO A 143 29.02 11.73 -35.75
N THR A 144 30.29 12.11 -35.95
CA THR A 144 31.42 11.59 -35.14
C THR A 144 31.39 12.07 -33.69
N ASP A 145 31.22 13.37 -33.45
CA ASP A 145 31.24 13.95 -32.09
C ASP A 145 29.99 13.54 -31.29
N ARG A 146 28.82 13.54 -31.94
CA ARG A 146 27.55 13.15 -31.30
C ARG A 146 27.50 11.67 -30.97
N GLU A 147 28.10 10.83 -31.80
CA GLU A 147 28.21 9.39 -31.53
C GLU A 147 29.09 9.14 -30.29
N GLN A 148 30.22 9.85 -30.18
CA GLN A 148 31.12 9.72 -29.03
C GLN A 148 30.45 10.16 -27.72
N GLU A 149 29.73 11.29 -27.72
CA GLU A 149 28.95 11.75 -26.57
C GLU A 149 27.86 10.74 -26.18
N SER A 150 27.13 10.22 -27.17
CA SER A 150 26.08 9.22 -26.93
C SER A 150 26.62 7.91 -26.38
N LEU A 151 27.81 7.47 -26.84
CA LEU A 151 28.49 6.30 -26.32
C LEU A 151 28.93 6.50 -24.87
N ALA A 152 29.45 7.67 -24.54
CA ALA A 152 29.84 8.02 -23.16
C ALA A 152 28.61 7.99 -22.22
N ARG A 153 27.49 8.60 -22.62
CA ARG A 153 26.23 8.56 -21.88
C ARG A 153 25.72 7.13 -21.70
N LEU A 154 25.72 6.32 -22.77
CA LEU A 154 25.31 4.92 -22.71
C LEU A 154 26.16 4.12 -21.72
N ASN A 155 27.49 4.28 -21.75
CA ASN A 155 28.39 3.58 -20.82
C ASN A 155 28.17 4.01 -19.37
N ALA A 156 27.92 5.30 -19.12
CA ALA A 156 27.58 5.81 -17.79
C ALA A 156 26.27 5.19 -17.28
N MET A 157 25.24 5.12 -18.11
CA MET A 157 23.96 4.49 -17.75
C MET A 157 24.10 2.98 -17.47
N ILE A 158 24.91 2.26 -18.24
CA ILE A 158 25.19 0.84 -17.99
C ILE A 158 25.91 0.67 -16.64
N ALA A 159 26.86 1.55 -16.32
CA ALA A 159 27.55 1.52 -15.03
C ALA A 159 26.55 1.76 -13.87
N GLU A 160 25.65 2.73 -14.04
CA GLU A 160 24.60 3.01 -13.05
C GLU A 160 23.62 1.84 -12.88
N ALA A 161 23.16 1.24 -13.99
CA ALA A 161 22.27 0.07 -13.96
C ALA A 161 22.93 -1.12 -13.26
N LYS A 162 24.23 -1.37 -13.49
CA LYS A 162 24.99 -2.43 -12.80
C LYS A 162 25.10 -2.20 -11.29
N ALA A 163 25.08 -0.95 -10.84
CA ALA A 163 25.08 -0.60 -9.42
C ALA A 163 23.71 -0.76 -8.75
N MET A 164 22.63 -0.93 -9.54
CA MET A 164 21.26 -1.10 -9.04
C MET A 164 20.79 -2.56 -9.18
N PRO A 165 20.42 -3.25 -8.10
CA PRO A 165 19.96 -4.63 -8.15
C PRO A 165 18.77 -4.80 -9.10
N GLY A 166 18.90 -5.74 -10.05
CA GLY A 166 17.82 -6.08 -10.99
C GLY A 166 17.47 -4.99 -12.00
N CYS A 167 18.34 -4.01 -12.24
CA CYS A 167 18.13 -3.01 -13.29
C CYS A 167 18.64 -3.52 -14.65
N PHE A 168 17.70 -3.84 -15.55
CA PHE A 168 18.02 -4.29 -16.91
C PHE A 168 17.62 -3.23 -17.94
N LEU A 169 18.62 -2.66 -18.63
CA LEU A 169 18.42 -1.67 -19.71
C LEU A 169 18.23 -2.36 -21.06
N TRP A 170 17.07 -2.97 -21.24
CA TRP A 170 16.70 -3.75 -22.43
C TRP A 170 16.80 -2.94 -23.74
N ALA A 171 16.60 -1.62 -23.71
CA ALA A 171 16.72 -0.76 -24.89
C ALA A 171 18.13 -0.81 -25.52
N PHE A 172 19.15 -1.22 -24.77
CA PHE A 172 20.54 -1.33 -25.26
C PHE A 172 20.95 -2.75 -25.69
N THR A 173 20.03 -3.72 -25.67
CA THR A 173 20.28 -5.09 -26.13
C THR A 173 20.43 -5.14 -27.66
N ARG A 174 21.63 -5.50 -28.15
CA ARG A 174 22.00 -5.37 -29.57
C ARG A 174 21.47 -6.50 -30.46
N ASP A 175 21.22 -7.67 -29.90
CA ASP A 175 20.79 -8.89 -30.60
C ASP A 175 19.26 -8.99 -30.78
N ARG A 176 18.52 -7.95 -30.36
CA ARG A 176 17.06 -7.93 -30.40
C ARG A 176 16.54 -6.77 -31.26
N PRO A 177 15.49 -6.98 -32.06
CA PRO A 177 14.87 -5.90 -32.82
C PRO A 177 14.25 -4.90 -31.85
N GLN A 178 14.72 -3.66 -31.91
CA GLN A 178 14.26 -2.60 -31.02
C GLN A 178 12.98 -1.96 -31.57
N PRO A 179 12.03 -1.53 -30.72
CA PRO A 179 10.80 -0.84 -31.15
C PRO A 179 11.09 0.42 -31.96
N GLY A 180 10.09 0.93 -32.68
CA GLY A 180 10.18 2.23 -33.35
C GLY A 180 10.25 3.39 -32.36
N ASP A 181 10.59 4.58 -32.85
CA ASP A 181 10.80 5.75 -31.98
C ASP A 181 9.49 6.22 -31.30
N THR A 182 8.35 6.01 -31.96
CA THR A 182 7.03 6.29 -31.38
C THR A 182 6.74 5.36 -30.21
N GLU A 183 6.95 4.04 -30.37
CA GLU A 183 6.76 3.08 -29.28
C GLU A 183 7.75 3.32 -28.14
N LEU A 184 9.03 3.61 -28.45
CA LEU A 184 10.03 3.97 -27.44
C LEU A 184 9.64 5.23 -26.65
N THR A 185 9.02 6.21 -27.29
CA THR A 185 8.52 7.42 -26.61
C THR A 185 7.41 7.06 -25.63
N ILE A 186 6.42 6.26 -26.06
CA ILE A 186 5.33 5.78 -25.19
C ILE A 186 5.89 4.98 -24.00
N ILE A 187 6.85 4.09 -24.24
CA ILE A 187 7.48 3.30 -23.18
C ILE A 187 8.27 4.20 -22.21
N ALA A 188 9.01 5.19 -22.72
CA ALA A 188 9.72 6.15 -21.87
C ALA A 188 8.74 6.94 -20.97
N GLU A 189 7.64 7.42 -21.53
CA GLU A 189 6.63 8.19 -20.78
C GLU A 189 5.91 7.36 -19.72
N THR A 190 5.62 6.08 -19.98
CA THR A 190 5.02 5.18 -19.00
C THR A 190 5.98 4.84 -17.86
N TYR A 191 7.28 4.65 -18.13
CA TYR A 191 8.29 4.51 -17.07
C TYR A 191 8.36 5.76 -16.18
N GLU A 192 8.27 6.96 -16.77
CA GLU A 192 8.23 8.21 -16.00
C GLU A 192 6.97 8.33 -15.14
N ALA A 193 5.82 7.97 -15.69
CA ALA A 193 4.55 7.97 -14.96
C ALA A 193 4.60 7.00 -13.76
N HIS A 194 5.18 5.82 -13.98
CA HIS A 194 5.38 4.83 -12.92
C HIS A 194 6.31 5.34 -11.81
N ALA A 195 7.43 5.96 -12.20
CA ALA A 195 8.37 6.58 -11.26
C ALA A 195 7.73 7.75 -10.48
N ASP A 196 6.98 8.64 -11.15
CA ASP A 196 6.27 9.75 -10.52
C ASP A 196 5.23 9.25 -9.49
N ALA A 197 4.50 8.18 -9.82
CA ALA A 197 3.52 7.57 -8.94
C ALA A 197 4.16 6.86 -7.73
N ALA A 198 5.21 6.07 -7.94
CA ALA A 198 5.97 5.43 -6.86
C ALA A 198 6.51 6.48 -5.88
N SER A 199 7.09 7.55 -6.41
CA SER A 199 7.58 8.70 -5.65
C SER A 199 6.45 9.39 -4.86
N LEU A 200 5.26 9.54 -5.45
CA LEU A 200 4.11 10.20 -4.79
C LEU A 200 3.69 9.38 -3.57
N VAL A 201 3.50 8.08 -3.76
CA VAL A 201 3.05 7.18 -2.70
C VAL A 201 4.08 7.10 -1.56
N ARG A 202 5.39 7.06 -1.87
CA ARG A 202 6.44 7.20 -0.84
C ARG A 202 6.32 8.49 -0.04
N SER A 203 6.02 9.61 -0.71
CA SER A 203 5.88 10.90 -0.04
C SER A 203 4.65 10.96 0.87
N ILE A 204 3.60 10.18 0.55
CA ILE A 204 2.41 9.98 1.38
C ILE A 204 2.75 9.11 2.60
N ASP A 205 3.58 8.07 2.43
CA ASP A 205 3.96 7.22 3.56
C ASP A 205 4.90 7.91 4.55
N ALA A 206 5.68 8.89 4.09
CA ALA A 206 6.61 9.65 4.92
C ALA A 206 5.91 10.65 5.87
N ALA A 207 4.65 11.02 5.61
CA ALA A 207 3.94 12.00 6.41
C ALA A 207 2.43 11.74 6.46
N PRO A 208 1.76 11.92 7.62
CA PRO A 208 0.31 11.74 7.72
C PRO A 208 -0.43 12.51 6.63
N THR A 209 -1.33 11.81 5.95
CA THR A 209 -2.09 12.32 4.81
C THR A 209 -3.52 11.79 4.93
N ASP A 210 -4.49 12.52 4.37
CA ASP A 210 -5.89 12.13 4.40
C ASP A 210 -6.14 10.78 3.70
N ALA A 211 -7.20 10.07 4.08
CA ALA A 211 -7.55 8.77 3.50
C ALA A 211 -7.91 8.90 2.01
N ASP A 212 -8.56 9.99 1.61
CA ASP A 212 -8.95 10.22 0.21
C ASP A 212 -7.71 10.46 -0.66
N ASP A 213 -6.75 11.25 -0.19
CA ASP A 213 -5.47 11.46 -0.85
C ASP A 213 -4.65 10.16 -1.00
N GLN A 214 -4.71 9.28 0.02
CA GLN A 214 -4.09 7.95 -0.05
C GLN A 214 -4.76 7.09 -1.13
N ALA A 215 -6.09 7.07 -1.18
CA ALA A 215 -6.84 6.32 -2.18
C ALA A 215 -6.57 6.82 -3.60
N ASP A 216 -6.60 8.15 -3.80
CA ASP A 216 -6.29 8.78 -5.08
C ASP A 216 -4.87 8.41 -5.56
N ALA A 217 -3.88 8.43 -4.66
CA ALA A 217 -2.50 8.12 -5.01
C ALA A 217 -2.30 6.64 -5.37
N LEU A 218 -2.95 5.72 -4.65
CA LEU A 218 -2.90 4.28 -4.98
C LEU A 218 -3.59 4.00 -6.32
N ALA A 219 -4.72 4.66 -6.61
CA ALA A 219 -5.40 4.54 -7.89
C ALA A 219 -4.54 5.04 -9.06
N LEU A 220 -3.87 6.19 -8.90
CA LEU A 220 -2.94 6.70 -9.91
C LEU A 220 -1.72 5.79 -10.09
N PHE A 221 -1.24 5.16 -9.02
CA PHE A 221 -0.13 4.21 -9.13
C PHE A 221 -0.54 2.90 -9.81
N ALA A 222 -1.77 2.41 -9.58
CA ALA A 222 -2.33 1.29 -10.32
C ALA A 222 -2.49 1.60 -11.82
N GLU A 223 -3.02 2.79 -12.17
CA GLU A 223 -3.12 3.26 -13.55
C GLU A 223 -1.74 3.31 -14.22
N ALA A 224 -0.73 3.90 -13.56
CA ALA A 224 0.64 3.96 -14.07
C ALA A 224 1.28 2.58 -14.24
N ASN A 225 1.06 1.67 -13.29
CA ASN A 225 1.56 0.30 -13.35
C ASN A 225 0.94 -0.50 -14.48
N SER A 226 -0.37 -0.38 -14.68
CA SER A 226 -1.04 -1.04 -15.80
C SER A 226 -0.64 -0.43 -17.15
N ALA A 227 -0.44 0.88 -17.23
CA ALA A 227 0.01 1.53 -18.46
C ALA A 227 1.42 1.08 -18.84
N LEU A 228 2.34 0.98 -17.87
CA LEU A 228 3.68 0.44 -18.08
C LEU A 228 3.64 -1.01 -18.58
N ARG A 229 2.76 -1.86 -18.01
CA ARG A 229 2.57 -3.24 -18.49
C ARG A 229 2.18 -3.26 -19.97
N ALA A 230 1.16 -2.47 -20.34
CA ALA A 230 0.70 -2.39 -21.72
C ALA A 230 1.75 -1.82 -22.68
N ALA A 231 2.53 -0.82 -22.25
CA ALA A 231 3.59 -0.25 -23.08
C ALA A 231 4.75 -1.22 -23.32
N VAL A 232 5.16 -2.00 -22.32
CA VAL A 232 6.28 -2.95 -22.46
C VAL A 232 5.94 -4.08 -23.43
N GLU A 233 4.66 -4.40 -23.65
CA GLU A 233 4.20 -5.33 -24.68
C GLU A 233 4.50 -4.85 -26.12
N LEU A 234 4.78 -3.55 -26.32
CA LEU A 234 5.27 -3.01 -27.60
C LEU A 234 6.76 -3.33 -27.86
N SER A 235 7.43 -3.94 -26.88
CA SER A 235 8.84 -4.34 -26.95
C SER A 235 9.00 -5.85 -27.12
N TRP A 236 10.25 -6.29 -27.31
CA TRP A 236 10.58 -7.72 -27.39
C TRP A 236 10.72 -8.39 -26.02
N LEU A 237 10.59 -7.64 -24.91
CA LEU A 237 10.76 -8.18 -23.56
C LEU A 237 9.74 -9.31 -23.30
N PRO A 238 10.19 -10.53 -22.98
CA PRO A 238 9.28 -11.61 -22.69
C PRO A 238 8.65 -11.42 -21.31
N GLY A 239 7.37 -11.04 -21.29
CA GLY A 239 6.56 -10.96 -20.07
C GLY A 239 6.64 -9.61 -19.35
N ALA A 240 6.31 -9.64 -18.06
CA ALA A 240 6.21 -8.45 -17.24
C ALA A 240 7.59 -7.88 -16.90
N ASP A 241 7.77 -6.57 -17.08
CA ASP A 241 8.93 -5.87 -16.57
C ASP A 241 9.04 -6.03 -15.04
N ARG A 242 10.27 -6.10 -14.52
CA ARG A 242 10.50 -6.29 -13.08
C ARG A 242 9.93 -5.14 -12.25
N ASP A 243 10.10 -3.89 -12.67
CA ASP A 243 9.62 -2.73 -11.92
C ASP A 243 8.09 -2.67 -11.94
N GLN A 244 7.50 -3.06 -13.07
CA GLN A 244 6.05 -3.24 -13.17
C GLN A 244 5.57 -4.35 -12.22
N SER A 245 6.23 -5.52 -12.19
CA SER A 245 5.85 -6.63 -11.31
C SER A 245 5.99 -6.27 -9.83
N ASP A 246 7.10 -5.62 -9.46
CA ASP A 246 7.35 -5.13 -8.10
C ASP A 246 6.29 -4.09 -7.69
N GLY A 247 5.97 -3.13 -8.57
CA GLY A 247 4.89 -2.17 -8.33
C GLY A 247 3.52 -2.82 -8.12
N HIS A 248 3.16 -3.83 -8.93
CA HIS A 248 1.89 -4.54 -8.79
C HIS A 248 1.79 -5.33 -7.47
N ARG A 249 2.84 -6.06 -7.10
CA ARG A 249 2.89 -6.80 -5.82
C ARG A 249 2.79 -5.85 -4.63
N TRP A 250 3.51 -4.72 -4.68
CA TRP A 250 3.43 -3.69 -3.66
C TRP A 250 2.00 -3.13 -3.55
N LEU A 251 1.37 -2.79 -4.68
CA LEU A 251 -0.01 -2.27 -4.71
C LEU A 251 -1.01 -3.25 -4.09
N ARG A 252 -0.93 -4.55 -4.42
CA ARG A 252 -1.83 -5.57 -3.85
C ARG A 252 -1.68 -5.69 -2.34
N ARG A 253 -0.44 -5.73 -1.85
CA ARG A 253 -0.17 -5.79 -0.41
C ARG A 253 -0.72 -4.54 0.30
N GLU A 254 -0.40 -3.37 -0.20
CA GLU A 254 -0.70 -2.11 0.50
C GLU A 254 -2.16 -1.69 0.42
N SER A 255 -2.83 -1.95 -0.71
CA SER A 255 -4.30 -1.78 -0.81
C SER A 255 -5.03 -2.69 0.18
N SER A 256 -4.56 -3.93 0.34
CA SER A 256 -5.10 -4.86 1.34
C SER A 256 -4.81 -4.39 2.78
N LEU A 257 -3.57 -4.03 3.10
CA LEU A 257 -3.19 -3.58 4.45
C LEU A 257 -3.96 -2.30 4.87
N ARG A 258 -4.18 -1.38 3.92
CA ARG A 258 -4.87 -0.12 4.17
C ARG A 258 -6.38 -0.21 4.01
N GLN A 259 -6.90 -1.37 3.58
CA GLN A 259 -8.32 -1.59 3.27
C GLN A 259 -8.85 -0.57 2.24
N ILE A 260 -8.03 -0.22 1.25
CA ILE A 260 -8.38 0.70 0.17
C ILE A 260 -8.69 -0.11 -1.08
N PHE A 261 -9.92 -0.04 -1.56
CA PHE A 261 -10.32 -0.69 -2.80
C PHE A 261 -9.91 0.16 -4.01
N ILE A 262 -9.13 -0.43 -4.92
CA ILE A 262 -8.75 0.19 -6.20
C ILE A 262 -9.67 -0.40 -7.28
N GLU A 263 -10.58 0.42 -7.80
CA GLU A 263 -11.65 -0.03 -8.71
C GLU A 263 -11.13 -0.51 -10.07
N ARG A 264 -10.05 0.10 -10.58
CA ARG A 264 -9.56 -0.11 -11.94
C ARG A 264 -8.08 -0.50 -11.98
N HIS A 265 -7.65 -1.05 -13.11
CA HIS A 265 -6.24 -1.26 -13.48
C HIS A 265 -5.46 -2.28 -12.64
N MET A 266 -6.13 -2.99 -11.75
CA MET A 266 -5.54 -4.06 -10.94
C MET A 266 -5.63 -5.45 -11.59
N THR A 267 -6.26 -5.59 -12.77
CA THR A 267 -6.46 -6.87 -13.46
C THR A 267 -5.85 -6.88 -14.87
N MET A 268 -5.59 -8.08 -15.40
CA MET A 268 -5.03 -8.24 -16.74
C MET A 268 -5.96 -7.70 -17.85
N HIS A 269 -7.28 -7.79 -17.63
CA HIS A 269 -8.32 -7.43 -18.60
C HIS A 269 -8.78 -5.97 -18.52
N ASP A 270 -8.26 -5.17 -17.58
CA ASP A 270 -8.52 -3.73 -17.49
C ASP A 270 -7.24 -2.91 -17.68
N PRO A 271 -6.56 -3.01 -18.84
CA PRO A 271 -5.33 -2.28 -19.09
C PRO A 271 -5.59 -0.77 -19.17
N ALA A 272 -4.73 0.02 -18.52
CA ALA A 272 -4.63 1.46 -18.79
C ALA A 272 -3.99 1.72 -20.16
N ASP A 273 -4.43 2.80 -20.83
CA ASP A 273 -3.92 3.21 -22.13
C ASP A 273 -2.53 3.89 -21.99
N PRO A 274 -1.47 3.30 -22.54
CA PRO A 274 -0.12 3.83 -22.39
C PRO A 274 0.09 5.18 -23.09
N SER A 275 -0.72 5.52 -24.10
CA SER A 275 -0.63 6.80 -24.81
C SER A 275 -1.10 8.00 -23.98
N ARG A 276 -1.77 7.76 -22.85
CA ARG A 276 -2.27 8.79 -21.93
C ARG A 276 -1.30 9.13 -20.79
N SER A 277 -0.05 8.67 -20.87
CA SER A 277 0.96 8.84 -19.81
C SER A 277 1.22 10.31 -19.45
N ALA A 278 1.20 11.22 -20.43
CA ALA A 278 1.36 12.66 -20.17
C ALA A 278 0.24 13.24 -19.29
N ASP A 279 -1.02 12.88 -19.55
CA ASP A 279 -2.19 13.27 -18.76
C ASP A 279 -2.12 12.67 -17.34
N LEU A 280 -1.79 11.38 -17.26
CA LEU A 280 -1.59 10.69 -15.98
C LEU A 280 -0.52 11.37 -15.11
N ARG A 281 0.63 11.75 -15.70
CA ARG A 281 1.69 12.48 -14.99
C ARG A 281 1.22 13.85 -14.52
N ALA A 282 0.42 14.56 -15.31
CA ALA A 282 -0.17 15.83 -14.91
C ALA A 282 -1.09 15.66 -13.68
N ARG A 283 -1.93 14.61 -13.67
CA ARG A 283 -2.79 14.25 -12.52
C ARG A 283 -1.97 13.89 -11.27
N ILE A 284 -0.91 13.08 -11.41
CA ILE A 284 0.02 12.75 -10.31
C ILE A 284 0.65 14.02 -9.72
N LYS A 285 1.13 14.93 -10.57
CA LYS A 285 1.74 16.19 -10.13
C LYS A 285 0.74 17.13 -9.46
N ALA A 286 -0.49 17.20 -9.98
CA ALA A 286 -1.57 17.99 -9.37
C ALA A 286 -1.90 17.48 -7.97
N LEU A 287 -2.05 16.16 -7.80
CA LEU A 287 -2.29 15.55 -6.49
C LEU A 287 -1.15 15.82 -5.51
N ARG A 288 0.11 15.64 -5.94
CA ARG A 288 1.28 15.97 -5.11
C ARG A 288 1.26 17.43 -4.66
N SER A 289 0.97 18.35 -5.58
CA SER A 289 0.94 19.78 -5.29
C SER A 289 -0.15 20.12 -4.29
N ARG A 290 -1.34 19.50 -4.39
CA ARG A 290 -2.44 19.64 -3.42
C ARG A 290 -1.99 19.21 -2.03
N ILE A 291 -1.47 17.99 -1.90
CA ILE A 291 -0.97 17.42 -0.63
C ILE A 291 0.11 18.31 -0.01
N ASP A 292 1.07 18.79 -0.81
CA ASP A 292 2.15 19.64 -0.32
C ASP A 292 1.65 21.01 0.16
N LEU A 293 0.67 21.60 -0.53
CA LEU A 293 0.02 22.83 -0.10
C LEU A 293 -0.72 22.64 1.22
N ASP A 294 -1.47 21.55 1.36
CA ASP A 294 -2.18 21.23 2.60
C ASP A 294 -1.22 20.97 3.77
N ARG A 295 -0.13 20.25 3.53
CA ARG A 295 0.94 20.06 4.53
C ARG A 295 1.57 21.37 4.96
N LYS A 296 1.91 22.24 4.00
CA LYS A 296 2.47 23.57 4.28
C LYS A 296 1.48 24.41 5.10
N ARG A 297 0.21 24.43 4.70
CA ARG A 297 -0.87 25.14 5.41
C ARG A 297 -1.00 24.61 6.85
N ASN A 298 -1.08 23.29 7.03
CA ASN A 298 -1.22 22.67 8.35
C ASN A 298 0.01 22.93 9.24
N LYS A 299 1.22 22.92 8.66
CA LYS A 299 2.44 23.31 9.38
C LYS A 299 2.37 24.76 9.85
N THR A 300 1.97 25.69 8.99
CA THR A 300 1.81 27.10 9.35
C THR A 300 0.75 27.30 10.43
N ILE A 301 -0.40 26.62 10.32
CA ILE A 301 -1.46 26.64 11.35
C ILE A 301 -0.91 26.15 12.69
N THR A 302 -0.21 25.02 12.70
CA THR A 302 0.38 24.44 13.92
C THR A 302 1.38 25.39 14.57
N GLN A 303 2.25 26.02 13.77
CA GLN A 303 3.21 27.01 14.27
C GLN A 303 2.52 28.23 14.87
N ALA A 304 1.47 28.74 14.23
CA ALA A 304 0.68 29.85 14.74
C ALA A 304 -0.06 29.49 16.05
N ILE A 305 -0.66 28.30 16.14
CA ILE A 305 -1.27 27.80 17.38
C ILE A 305 -0.25 27.70 18.52
N ASN A 306 0.94 27.15 18.24
CA ASN A 306 2.01 27.07 19.25
C ASN A 306 2.49 28.46 19.69
N ARG A 307 2.54 29.43 18.78
CA ARG A 307 2.85 30.83 19.10
C ARG A 307 1.78 31.47 19.98
N ILE A 308 0.49 31.19 19.73
CA ILE A 308 -0.61 31.64 20.59
C ILE A 308 -0.42 31.06 21.99
N ARG A 309 -0.19 29.75 22.11
CA ARG A 309 0.03 29.09 23.41
C ARG A 309 1.20 29.70 24.19
N TYR A 310 2.30 29.98 23.51
CA TYR A 310 3.45 30.65 24.12
C TYR A 310 3.07 32.02 24.68
N HIS A 311 2.43 32.88 23.88
CA HIS A 311 2.05 34.21 24.34
C HIS A 311 0.96 34.17 25.43
N ALA A 312 0.03 33.22 25.36
CA ALA A 312 -0.99 33.02 26.37
C ALA A 312 -0.38 32.64 27.73
N GLY A 313 0.61 31.75 27.77
CA GLY A 313 1.35 31.46 29.01
C GLY A 313 2.04 32.71 29.58
N ARG A 314 2.63 33.54 28.72
CA ARG A 314 3.27 34.81 29.15
C ARG A 314 2.26 35.86 29.64
N VAL A 315 1.01 35.83 29.17
CA VAL A 315 -0.07 36.66 29.71
C VAL A 315 -0.42 36.23 31.13
N ALA A 316 -0.46 34.93 31.40
CA ALA A 316 -0.76 34.40 32.73
C ALA A 316 0.33 34.74 33.76
N ASP A 317 1.60 34.74 33.34
CA ASP A 317 2.75 34.96 34.22
C ASP A 317 3.19 36.44 34.36
N GLY A 318 2.76 37.31 33.44
CA GLY A 318 3.33 38.65 33.24
C GLY A 318 2.65 39.78 34.03
N ASN A 319 3.34 40.93 34.13
CA ASN A 319 2.70 42.16 34.60
C ASN A 319 1.75 42.74 33.53
N GLU A 320 0.87 43.67 33.92
CA GLU A 320 -0.21 44.17 33.05
C GLU A 320 0.28 44.79 31.72
N THR A 321 1.41 45.51 31.75
CA THR A 321 1.98 46.13 30.54
C THR A 321 2.53 45.07 29.57
N GLU A 322 3.18 44.03 30.10
CA GLU A 322 3.68 42.91 29.29
C GLU A 322 2.54 42.03 28.76
N ALA A 323 1.51 41.80 29.58
CA ALA A 323 0.31 41.07 29.19
C ALA A 323 -0.39 41.73 27.99
N LEU A 324 -0.47 43.07 27.96
CA LEU A 324 -1.05 43.80 26.82
C LEU A 324 -0.29 43.57 25.51
N ARG A 325 1.05 43.54 25.56
CA ARG A 325 1.89 43.24 24.38
C ARG A 325 1.68 41.81 23.89
N HIS A 326 1.57 40.86 24.80
CA HIS A 326 1.32 39.47 24.45
C HIS A 326 -0.08 39.25 23.88
N TRP A 327 -1.10 39.91 24.41
CA TRP A 327 -2.45 39.90 23.83
C TRP A 327 -2.50 40.48 22.42
N LYS A 328 -1.78 41.58 22.16
CA LYS A 328 -1.67 42.12 20.81
C LYS A 328 -1.03 41.11 19.84
N ALA A 329 0.03 40.42 20.27
CA ALA A 329 0.65 39.37 19.47
C ALA A 329 -0.28 38.16 19.23
N ILE A 330 -1.14 37.82 20.20
CA ILE A 330 -2.19 36.80 20.03
C ILE A 330 -3.19 37.25 18.96
N ASP A 331 -3.74 38.47 19.05
CA ASP A 331 -4.72 38.97 18.07
C ASP A 331 -4.15 39.06 16.64
N GLU A 332 -2.91 39.51 16.50
CA GLU A 332 -2.21 39.52 15.21
C GLU A 332 -2.03 38.09 14.67
N THR A 333 -1.70 37.12 15.52
CA THR A 333 -1.54 35.72 15.11
C THR A 333 -2.87 35.07 14.74
N VAL A 334 -3.95 35.38 15.48
CA VAL A 334 -5.31 34.93 15.16
C VAL A 334 -5.80 35.52 13.83
N THR A 335 -5.52 36.79 13.57
CA THR A 335 -5.87 37.43 12.29
C THR A 335 -5.17 36.74 11.11
N ARG A 336 -3.88 36.37 11.25
CA ARG A 336 -3.17 35.59 10.22
C ARG A 336 -3.74 34.18 10.03
N LEU A 337 -4.24 33.55 11.10
CA LEU A 337 -4.92 32.26 11.01
C LEU A 337 -6.23 32.36 10.22
N GLU A 338 -6.96 33.47 10.30
CA GLU A 338 -8.16 33.70 9.48
C GLU A 338 -7.84 33.84 7.99
N GLU A 339 -6.75 34.50 7.64
CA GLU A 339 -6.27 34.59 6.25
C GLU A 339 -5.94 33.20 5.68
N LEU A 340 -5.56 32.24 6.54
CA LEU A 340 -5.34 30.83 6.19
C LEU A 340 -6.63 29.99 6.17
N GLY A 341 -7.79 30.61 6.38
CA GLY A 341 -9.10 29.97 6.38
C GLY A 341 -9.51 29.37 7.73
N LEU A 342 -8.74 29.59 8.79
CA LEU A 342 -9.12 29.13 10.14
C LEU A 342 -10.11 30.13 10.75
N ARG A 343 -11.31 29.67 11.10
CA ARG A 343 -12.31 30.56 11.72
C ARG A 343 -11.78 31.04 13.07
N ARG A 344 -11.99 32.31 13.41
CA ARG A 344 -11.70 32.88 14.76
C ARG A 344 -12.31 32.07 15.92
N ALA A 345 -13.43 31.40 15.66
CA ALA A 345 -14.13 30.53 16.61
C ALA A 345 -13.64 29.07 16.62
N ASP A 346 -12.55 28.76 15.91
CA ASP A 346 -11.93 27.43 15.96
C ASP A 346 -11.49 27.13 17.40
N ARG A 347 -11.96 26.00 17.92
CA ARG A 347 -11.72 25.59 19.31
C ARG A 347 -10.23 25.50 19.64
N ARG A 348 -9.39 25.13 18.68
CA ARG A 348 -7.93 25.04 18.90
C ARG A 348 -7.31 26.39 19.22
N ILE A 349 -7.86 27.48 18.69
CA ILE A 349 -7.44 28.85 19.05
C ILE A 349 -7.84 29.13 20.50
N ALA A 350 -9.08 28.82 20.87
CA ALA A 350 -9.57 29.04 22.23
C ALA A 350 -8.81 28.23 23.28
N GLU A 351 -8.56 26.95 23.01
CA GLU A 351 -7.74 26.07 23.85
C GLU A 351 -6.29 26.55 23.95
N ALA A 352 -5.71 27.06 22.85
CA ALA A 352 -4.36 27.60 22.87
C ALA A 352 -4.26 28.91 23.66
N ILE A 353 -5.32 29.73 23.70
CA ILE A 353 -5.37 30.92 24.56
C ILE A 353 -5.57 30.52 26.03
N GLY A 354 -6.44 29.54 26.30
CA GLY A 354 -6.71 29.07 27.66
C GLY A 354 -7.56 30.05 28.49
N SER A 355 -8.23 29.51 29.51
CA SER A 355 -9.10 30.28 30.40
C SER A 355 -8.33 31.28 31.27
N GLU A 356 -7.15 30.90 31.75
CA GLU A 356 -6.32 31.75 32.61
C GLU A 356 -5.94 33.06 31.92
N ALA A 357 -5.37 33.00 30.71
CA ALA A 357 -5.04 34.18 29.94
C ALA A 357 -6.29 35.04 29.68
N ALA A 358 -7.42 34.41 29.31
CA ALA A 358 -8.70 35.08 29.04
C ALA A 358 -9.29 35.82 30.24
N THR A 359 -8.91 35.45 31.47
CA THR A 359 -9.34 36.14 32.71
C THR A 359 -8.40 37.27 33.16
N SER A 360 -7.25 37.47 32.49
CA SER A 360 -6.29 38.53 32.86
C SER A 360 -6.89 39.94 32.71
N PRO A 361 -6.47 40.94 33.52
CA PRO A 361 -6.95 42.33 33.40
C PRO A 361 -6.74 42.92 32.01
N ALA A 362 -5.59 42.65 31.39
CA ALA A 362 -5.24 43.11 30.04
C ALA A 362 -6.18 42.54 28.95
N ALA A 363 -6.86 41.42 29.21
CA ALA A 363 -7.80 40.81 28.27
C ALA A 363 -9.02 41.72 27.97
N ARG A 364 -9.32 42.69 28.84
CA ARG A 364 -10.42 43.65 28.67
C ARG A 364 -10.27 44.53 27.43
N GLU A 365 -9.04 44.75 26.97
CA GLU A 365 -8.73 45.47 25.72
C GLU A 365 -9.02 44.63 24.46
N PHE A 366 -9.24 43.31 24.62
CA PHE A 366 -9.49 42.36 23.53
C PHE A 366 -10.82 41.60 23.69
N PRO A 367 -11.95 42.30 23.88
CA PRO A 367 -13.23 41.68 24.28
C PRO A 367 -13.76 40.68 23.25
N LYS A 368 -13.43 40.86 21.97
CA LYS A 368 -13.81 39.92 20.90
C LYS A 368 -13.12 38.56 21.06
N LEU A 369 -11.83 38.55 21.37
CA LEU A 369 -11.07 37.31 21.57
C LEU A 369 -11.48 36.61 22.87
N VAL A 370 -11.62 37.36 23.96
CA VAL A 370 -12.12 36.82 25.23
C VAL A 370 -13.50 36.19 25.06
N GLY A 371 -14.43 36.90 24.42
CA GLY A 371 -15.76 36.36 24.15
C GLY A 371 -15.76 35.13 23.24
N LEU A 372 -14.77 34.98 22.36
CA LEU A 372 -14.59 33.76 21.56
C LEU A 372 -14.09 32.59 22.43
N VAL A 373 -13.10 32.83 23.29
CA VAL A 373 -12.56 31.81 24.20
C VAL A 373 -13.67 31.32 25.14
N THR A 374 -14.37 32.23 25.81
CA THR A 374 -15.47 31.89 26.73
C THR A 374 -16.55 31.08 26.01
N ARG A 375 -17.03 31.53 24.85
CA ARG A 375 -18.04 30.77 24.09
C ARG A 375 -17.55 29.42 23.57
N ALA A 376 -16.28 29.31 23.18
CA ALA A 376 -15.75 28.06 22.64
C ALA A 376 -15.47 27.02 23.72
N LEU A 377 -15.05 27.46 24.92
CA LEU A 377 -14.81 26.59 26.07
C LEU A 377 -16.12 26.24 26.82
N ASP A 378 -17.07 27.17 26.90
CA ASP A 378 -18.37 26.94 27.54
C ASP A 378 -19.34 26.13 26.67
N ARG A 379 -19.08 26.05 25.36
CA ARG A 379 -19.89 25.20 24.49
C ARG A 379 -19.54 23.76 24.83
N PRO A 380 -20.43 22.98 25.48
CA PRO A 380 -20.23 21.54 25.62
C PRO A 380 -19.97 21.01 24.22
N GLU A 381 -18.98 20.11 24.08
CA GLU A 381 -18.71 19.48 22.79
C GLU A 381 -20.05 19.11 22.18
N PRO A 382 -20.40 19.64 20.99
CA PRO A 382 -21.60 19.19 20.33
C PRO A 382 -21.43 17.68 20.20
N THR A 383 -22.27 16.93 20.90
CA THR A 383 -22.45 15.52 20.68
C THR A 383 -22.90 15.43 19.23
N SER A 384 -21.93 15.17 18.36
CA SER A 384 -21.96 15.43 16.94
C SER A 384 -23.20 14.81 16.31
N SER A 385 -24.16 15.65 15.90
CA SER A 385 -25.35 15.19 15.17
C SER A 385 -25.93 16.18 14.15
N ALA A 386 -25.48 17.43 14.09
CA ALA A 386 -25.91 18.30 12.99
C ALA A 386 -24.94 19.46 12.73
N SER A 387 -24.47 19.56 11.50
CA SER A 387 -23.84 20.73 10.88
C SER A 387 -22.32 20.86 11.00
N ILE A 388 -21.60 19.89 10.41
CA ILE A 388 -20.54 20.06 9.39
C ILE A 388 -20.36 18.67 8.74
N GLU A 389 -20.74 18.54 7.48
CA GLU A 389 -20.39 17.39 6.61
C GLU A 389 -18.90 17.42 6.24
N ILE A 390 -18.03 17.46 7.25
CA ILE A 390 -16.63 17.07 7.15
C ILE A 390 -16.40 16.09 8.30
N ALA A 391 -16.70 14.83 7.99
CA ALA A 391 -16.18 13.61 8.58
C ALA A 391 -15.56 13.71 10.00
N THR A 392 -16.40 13.88 11.04
CA THR A 392 -16.16 13.12 12.27
C THR A 392 -16.95 11.82 12.16
N ARG A 393 -16.48 10.94 11.27
CA ARG A 393 -16.76 9.51 11.46
C ARG A 393 -16.25 9.21 12.86
N THR A 394 -17.12 8.78 13.77
CA THR A 394 -16.70 8.02 14.94
C THR A 394 -15.75 6.97 14.39
N ARG A 395 -14.45 7.12 14.68
CA ARG A 395 -13.43 6.34 14.00
C ARG A 395 -13.70 4.89 14.39
N THR A 396 -14.30 4.16 13.46
CA THR A 396 -14.67 2.78 13.69
C THR A 396 -13.38 2.02 13.53
N TRP A 397 -12.77 1.70 14.67
CA TRP A 397 -11.55 0.92 14.71
C TRP A 397 -11.82 -0.46 14.11
N SER A 398 -10.85 -1.01 13.39
CA SER A 398 -10.98 -2.35 12.83
C SER A 398 -11.19 -3.41 13.92
N SER A 399 -11.67 -4.59 13.52
CA SER A 399 -11.78 -5.74 14.43
C SER A 399 -10.43 -6.11 15.05
N GLN A 400 -9.31 -5.89 14.35
CA GLN A 400 -7.97 -6.14 14.87
C GLN A 400 -7.62 -5.17 16.00
N VAL A 401 -7.87 -3.87 15.81
CA VAL A 401 -7.65 -2.86 16.85
C VAL A 401 -8.53 -3.13 18.07
N LEU A 402 -9.79 -3.50 17.86
CA LEU A 402 -10.69 -3.87 18.96
C LEU A 402 -10.23 -5.13 19.70
N HIS A 403 -9.69 -6.12 19.00
CA HIS A 403 -9.15 -7.32 19.63
C HIS A 403 -7.92 -7.00 20.48
N VAL A 404 -7.00 -6.18 19.97
CA VAL A 404 -5.83 -5.71 20.73
C VAL A 404 -6.21 -4.80 21.88
N ARG A 405 -7.26 -3.97 21.71
CA ARG A 405 -7.85 -3.17 22.79
C ARG A 405 -8.30 -4.05 23.95
N GLU A 406 -8.98 -5.17 23.71
CA GLU A 406 -9.37 -6.06 24.82
C GLU A 406 -8.17 -6.67 25.56
N MET A 407 -7.05 -6.90 24.85
CA MET A 407 -5.82 -7.41 25.48
C MET A 407 -5.07 -6.35 26.31
N LEU A 408 -5.17 -5.07 25.93
CA LEU A 408 -4.38 -3.98 26.51
C LEU A 408 -5.17 -3.01 27.39
N ARG A 409 -6.51 -3.13 27.41
CA ARG A 409 -7.39 -2.20 28.14
C ARG A 409 -6.94 -2.03 29.60
N GLY A 410 -6.85 -0.77 30.04
CA GLY A 410 -6.51 -0.40 31.40
C GLY A 410 -5.05 -0.68 31.78
N ARG A 411 -4.14 -0.77 30.80
CA ARG A 411 -2.72 -1.00 31.04
C ARG A 411 -1.85 0.01 30.30
N ASN A 412 -0.56 0.03 30.62
CA ASN A 412 0.40 0.95 30.02
C ASN A 412 1.10 0.32 28.81
N LEU A 413 1.44 1.19 27.86
CA LEU A 413 2.23 0.89 26.68
C LEU A 413 3.55 1.65 26.74
N VAL A 414 4.68 0.99 26.50
CA VAL A 414 5.97 1.68 26.35
C VAL A 414 6.32 1.79 24.88
N VAL A 415 6.69 2.99 24.42
CA VAL A 415 7.16 3.22 23.06
C VAL A 415 8.64 3.61 23.09
N VAL A 416 9.46 2.88 22.35
CA VAL A 416 10.90 3.09 22.24
C VAL A 416 11.25 3.55 20.83
N GLY A 417 11.90 4.71 20.74
CA GLY A 417 12.36 5.29 19.48
C GLY A 417 11.59 6.52 19.02
N GLY A 418 12.27 7.40 18.29
CA GLY A 418 11.71 8.67 17.84
C GLY A 418 11.42 9.66 18.97
N GLU A 419 10.80 10.79 18.61
CA GLU A 419 10.38 11.84 19.54
C GLU A 419 8.92 11.64 19.97
N PRO A 420 8.58 11.84 21.26
CA PRO A 420 7.21 11.78 21.76
C PRO A 420 6.28 12.69 20.97
N ARG A 421 5.18 12.12 20.50
CA ARG A 421 4.13 12.84 19.76
C ARG A 421 2.81 12.81 20.53
N PRO A 422 2.36 13.93 21.12
CA PRO A 422 1.16 13.97 21.95
C PRO A 422 -0.10 13.46 21.24
N ASP A 423 -0.21 13.73 19.94
CA ASP A 423 -1.31 13.30 19.08
C ASP A 423 -1.28 11.80 18.79
N ALA A 424 -0.11 11.17 18.72
CA ALA A 424 0.03 9.73 18.58
C ALA A 424 -0.24 9.01 19.91
N ILE A 425 0.26 9.55 21.02
CA ILE A 425 -0.02 9.07 22.38
C ILE A 425 -1.54 9.04 22.64
N SER A 426 -2.22 10.16 22.39
CA SER A 426 -3.68 10.25 22.57
C SER A 426 -4.42 9.23 21.72
N ARG A 427 -3.95 9.01 20.48
CA ARG A 427 -4.51 8.00 19.58
C ARG A 427 -4.30 6.57 20.06
N PHE A 428 -3.17 6.24 20.70
CA PHE A 428 -2.94 4.91 21.27
C PHE A 428 -3.84 4.67 22.48
N ILE A 429 -3.94 5.66 23.36
CA ILE A 429 -4.83 5.64 24.52
C ILE A 429 -6.26 5.39 24.07
N GLU A 430 -6.74 6.16 23.09
CA GLU A 430 -8.08 6.00 22.54
C GLU A 430 -8.25 4.63 21.85
N ALA A 431 -7.34 4.25 20.94
CA ALA A 431 -7.49 3.05 20.13
C ALA A 431 -7.45 1.76 20.96
N PHE A 432 -6.59 1.69 21.98
CA PHE A 432 -6.39 0.47 22.78
C PHE A 432 -6.95 0.57 24.20
N ALA A 433 -7.62 1.67 24.55
CA ALA A 433 -8.17 1.94 25.88
C ALA A 433 -7.11 1.80 26.98
N LEU A 434 -5.92 2.36 26.75
CA LEU A 434 -4.77 2.29 27.66
C LEU A 434 -4.95 3.26 28.82
N ASP A 435 -4.32 2.95 29.96
CA ASP A 435 -4.21 3.90 31.08
C ASP A 435 -3.13 4.96 30.82
N GLY A 436 -2.09 4.60 30.07
CA GLY A 436 -0.98 5.49 29.77
C GLY A 436 -0.06 4.98 28.67
N VAL A 437 0.72 5.91 28.12
CA VAL A 437 1.80 5.61 27.17
C VAL A 437 3.07 6.31 27.63
N ASP A 438 4.08 5.52 27.96
CA ASP A 438 5.42 6.02 28.27
C ASP A 438 6.28 5.99 27.00
N TRP A 439 6.43 7.15 26.37
CA TRP A 439 7.27 7.29 25.17
C TRP A 439 8.67 7.72 25.56
N VAL A 440 9.64 6.83 25.38
CA VAL A 440 11.04 7.07 25.75
C VAL A 440 11.79 7.63 24.53
N PRO A 441 12.17 8.92 24.53
CA PRO A 441 13.02 9.48 23.49
C PRO A 441 14.42 8.87 23.60
N LEU A 442 14.97 8.40 22.48
CA LEU A 442 16.34 7.90 22.40
C LEU A 442 17.08 8.66 21.29
N SER A 443 18.30 9.11 21.61
CA SER A 443 19.25 9.61 20.62
C SER A 443 20.13 8.46 20.13
N GLU A 444 20.63 8.55 18.90
CA GLU A 444 21.38 7.49 18.20
C GLU A 444 22.68 7.03 18.92
N HIS A 445 23.20 7.88 19.82
CA HIS A 445 24.39 7.61 20.65
C HIS A 445 24.11 7.76 22.16
N GLY A 446 22.83 7.76 22.53
CA GLY A 446 22.40 7.90 23.92
C GLY A 446 22.61 6.63 24.74
N SER A 447 22.46 6.76 26.05
CA SER A 447 22.37 5.57 26.92
C SER A 447 21.02 4.88 26.74
N SER A 448 21.00 3.56 26.79
CA SER A 448 19.79 2.73 26.83
C SER A 448 19.11 2.72 28.20
N ALA A 449 19.73 3.26 29.25
CA ALA A 449 19.21 3.24 30.60
C ALA A 449 17.79 3.84 30.78
N PRO A 450 17.38 4.91 30.07
CA PRO A 450 16.08 5.54 30.29
C PRO A 450 14.86 4.65 30.02
N MET A 451 15.00 3.60 29.19
CA MET A 451 13.89 2.68 28.91
C MET A 451 13.70 1.59 29.96
N LEU A 452 14.67 1.37 30.86
CA LEU A 452 14.62 0.27 31.81
C LEU A 452 13.43 0.40 32.78
N ALA A 453 13.29 1.55 33.45
CA ALA A 453 12.25 1.74 34.46
C ALA A 453 10.82 1.69 33.88
N PRO A 454 10.50 2.32 32.74
CA PRO A 454 9.19 2.17 32.11
C PRO A 454 8.87 0.73 31.71
N ILE A 455 9.85 -0.01 31.17
CA ILE A 455 9.65 -1.41 30.73
C ILE A 455 9.41 -2.34 31.92
N GLN A 456 10.08 -2.12 33.05
CA GLN A 456 9.96 -2.95 34.26
C GLN A 456 8.72 -2.62 35.11
N ASN A 457 7.94 -1.61 34.75
CA ASN A 457 6.72 -1.28 35.47
C ASN A 457 5.69 -2.42 35.32
N GLU A 458 5.13 -2.89 36.43
CA GLU A 458 4.14 -3.97 36.46
C GLU A 458 2.85 -3.65 35.68
N GLN A 459 2.55 -2.36 35.48
CA GLN A 459 1.41 -1.92 34.67
C GLN A 459 1.70 -1.93 33.15
N THR A 460 2.96 -2.12 32.75
CA THR A 460 3.33 -2.17 31.33
C THR A 460 2.92 -3.51 30.72
N ALA A 461 1.98 -3.48 29.79
CA ALA A 461 1.49 -4.67 29.10
C ALA A 461 2.28 -5.01 27.84
N LEU A 462 2.92 -4.02 27.22
CA LEU A 462 3.51 -4.14 25.90
C LEU A 462 4.62 -3.10 25.69
N VAL A 463 5.72 -3.52 25.07
CA VAL A 463 6.80 -2.65 24.59
C VAL A 463 6.76 -2.60 23.06
N LEU A 464 6.66 -1.41 22.49
CA LEU A 464 6.76 -1.16 21.04
C LEU A 464 8.10 -0.54 20.72
N VAL A 465 8.82 -1.11 19.75
CA VAL A 465 10.10 -0.57 19.27
C VAL A 465 9.96 -0.13 17.82
N ILE A 466 10.16 1.17 17.56
CA ILE A 466 10.10 1.73 16.20
C ILE A 466 11.47 1.55 15.55
N VAL A 467 11.66 0.46 14.79
CA VAL A 467 12.98 0.04 14.29
C VAL A 467 13.61 1.10 13.39
N LYS A 468 12.83 1.78 12.56
CA LYS A 468 13.34 2.85 11.68
C LYS A 468 13.86 4.08 12.42
N LEU A 469 13.44 4.28 13.66
CA LEU A 469 13.77 5.45 14.49
C LEU A 469 14.62 5.07 15.70
N THR A 470 15.10 3.83 15.76
CA THR A 470 15.86 3.28 16.87
C THR A 470 17.10 2.60 16.31
N GLY A 471 18.29 3.04 16.71
CA GLY A 471 19.53 2.36 16.33
C GLY A 471 19.51 0.88 16.77
N HIS A 472 20.15 0.00 15.99
CA HIS A 472 20.13 -1.45 16.22
C HIS A 472 20.42 -1.84 17.68
N LEU A 473 21.39 -1.18 18.30
CA LEU A 473 21.79 -1.44 19.68
C LEU A 473 20.67 -1.14 20.70
N HIS A 474 19.91 -0.07 20.51
CA HIS A 474 18.79 0.27 21.37
C HIS A 474 17.62 -0.70 21.20
N ALA A 475 17.38 -1.17 19.98
CA ALA A 475 16.33 -2.13 19.70
C ALA A 475 16.60 -3.48 20.38
N ASP A 476 17.86 -3.95 20.35
CA ASP A 476 18.25 -5.19 21.02
C ASP A 476 18.18 -5.06 22.55
N MET A 477 18.60 -3.92 23.09
CA MET A 477 18.50 -3.65 24.53
C MET A 477 17.04 -3.56 25.01
N ALA A 478 16.14 -2.94 24.26
CA ALA A 478 14.72 -2.90 24.59
C ALA A 478 14.12 -4.31 24.66
N ARG A 479 14.51 -5.18 23.73
CA ARG A 479 14.10 -6.59 23.72
C ARG A 479 14.63 -7.35 24.93
N GLU A 480 15.88 -7.10 25.34
CA GLU A 480 16.47 -7.71 26.54
C GLU A 480 15.72 -7.28 27.81
N TYR A 481 15.48 -5.97 27.98
CA TYR A 481 14.74 -5.44 29.12
C TYR A 481 13.31 -6.00 29.17
N ALA A 482 12.59 -6.02 28.06
CA ALA A 482 11.25 -6.58 27.99
C ALA A 482 11.25 -8.08 28.34
N ARG A 483 12.24 -8.85 27.86
CA ARG A 483 12.38 -10.27 28.20
C ARG A 483 12.59 -10.46 29.70
N SER A 484 13.46 -9.67 30.31
CA SER A 484 13.72 -9.74 31.76
C SER A 484 12.51 -9.38 32.63
N ALA A 485 11.60 -8.55 32.10
CA ALA A 485 10.36 -8.15 32.78
C ALA A 485 9.17 -9.08 32.48
N ASP A 486 9.36 -10.15 31.68
CA ASP A 486 8.28 -10.96 31.09
C ASP A 486 7.23 -10.14 30.31
N THR A 487 7.63 -9.00 29.76
CA THR A 487 6.76 -8.12 28.96
C THR A 487 6.91 -8.45 27.47
N PRO A 488 5.81 -8.63 26.71
CA PRO A 488 5.85 -8.76 25.27
C PRO A 488 6.51 -7.53 24.60
N CYS A 489 7.32 -7.79 23.58
CA CYS A 489 8.03 -6.74 22.82
C CYS A 489 7.77 -6.93 21.33
N VAL A 490 7.28 -5.88 20.68
CA VAL A 490 6.87 -5.88 19.27
C VAL A 490 7.74 -4.89 18.48
N MET A 491 8.28 -5.37 17.37
CA MET A 491 9.15 -4.59 16.50
C MET A 491 8.33 -4.01 15.34
N LEU A 492 8.28 -2.69 15.26
CA LEU A 492 7.59 -1.98 14.19
C LEU A 492 8.57 -1.66 13.06
N THR A 493 8.40 -2.34 11.93
CA THR A 493 9.16 -2.11 10.68
C THR A 493 8.53 -1.04 9.80
N ALA A 494 7.26 -0.73 10.03
CA ALA A 494 6.46 0.25 9.30
C ALA A 494 6.12 1.47 10.19
N GLY A 495 5.04 2.18 9.85
CA GLY A 495 4.52 3.26 10.69
C GLY A 495 3.96 2.75 12.02
N TYR A 496 3.63 3.68 12.91
CA TYR A 496 3.08 3.42 14.23
C TYR A 496 1.61 3.85 14.33
N ASN A 497 0.83 3.72 13.25
CA ASN A 497 -0.61 3.97 13.37
C ASN A 497 -1.30 2.81 14.13
N PRO A 498 -2.45 3.02 14.80
CA PRO A 498 -3.08 1.97 15.60
C PRO A 498 -3.41 0.68 14.83
N GLU A 499 -3.76 0.75 13.55
CA GLU A 499 -4.04 -0.43 12.73
C GLU A 499 -2.77 -1.27 12.53
N GLN A 500 -1.66 -0.63 12.18
CA GLN A 500 -0.35 -1.27 12.02
C GLN A 500 0.17 -1.84 13.33
N ILE A 501 -0.03 -1.13 14.43
CA ILE A 501 0.33 -1.63 15.76
C ILE A 501 -0.52 -2.86 16.09
N ALA A 502 -1.83 -2.81 15.86
CA ALA A 502 -2.71 -3.94 16.16
C ALA A 502 -2.29 -5.18 15.38
N GLN A 503 -2.03 -5.04 14.08
CA GLN A 503 -1.53 -6.13 13.25
C GLN A 503 -0.20 -6.68 13.79
N ALA A 504 0.80 -5.82 14.04
CA ALA A 504 2.10 -6.27 14.52
C ALA A 504 2.02 -6.96 15.89
N VAL A 505 1.11 -6.51 16.78
CA VAL A 505 0.83 -7.16 18.06
C VAL A 505 0.23 -8.54 17.86
N LEU A 506 -0.74 -8.67 16.94
CA LEU A 506 -1.38 -9.96 16.67
C LEU A 506 -0.38 -10.98 16.10
N GLU A 507 0.51 -10.53 15.22
CA GLU A 507 1.53 -11.36 14.59
C GLU A 507 2.66 -11.77 15.55
N GLN A 508 3.10 -10.86 16.44
CA GLN A 508 4.33 -11.07 17.22
C GLN A 508 4.08 -11.42 18.71
N ALA A 509 2.92 -11.07 19.26
CA ALA A 509 2.70 -11.06 20.71
C ALA A 509 1.32 -11.57 21.18
N SER A 510 0.42 -11.98 20.30
CA SER A 510 -0.96 -12.41 20.64
C SER A 510 -1.02 -13.51 21.70
N ASP A 511 -0.25 -14.59 21.53
CA ASP A 511 -0.23 -15.73 22.46
C ASP A 511 0.20 -15.30 23.88
N ARG A 512 1.25 -14.48 23.96
CA ARG A 512 1.80 -14.00 25.25
C ARG A 512 0.84 -13.05 25.96
N LEU A 513 0.20 -12.15 25.21
CA LEU A 513 -0.78 -11.21 25.76
C LEU A 513 -2.03 -11.94 26.25
N THR A 514 -2.54 -12.91 25.47
CA THR A 514 -3.69 -13.73 25.87
C THR A 514 -3.40 -14.51 27.16
N ALA A 515 -2.21 -15.12 27.27
CA ALA A 515 -1.77 -15.81 28.48
C ALA A 515 -1.62 -14.89 29.70
N ALA A 516 -1.24 -13.63 29.51
CA ALA A 516 -1.13 -12.63 30.58
C ALA A 516 -2.50 -12.14 31.05
N THR A 517 -3.45 -11.94 30.13
CA THR A 517 -4.83 -11.53 30.47
C THR A 517 -5.58 -12.63 31.20
N GLY A 518 -5.38 -13.90 30.84
CA GLY A 518 -5.93 -15.05 31.58
C GLY A 518 -5.40 -15.18 33.01
N ARG A 519 -4.13 -14.84 33.25
CA ARG A 519 -3.53 -14.86 34.61
C ARG A 519 -4.06 -13.74 35.52
N ALA A 520 -4.38 -12.58 34.97
CA ALA A 520 -4.92 -11.45 35.74
C ALA A 520 -6.37 -11.67 36.18
N THR A 521 -7.19 -12.28 35.30
CA THR A 521 -8.61 -12.55 35.57
C THR A 521 -8.84 -13.68 36.57
N GLY A 522 -7.89 -14.62 36.73
CA GLY A 522 -7.96 -15.70 37.73
C GLY A 522 -7.48 -15.34 39.15
N ARG A 523 -7.07 -14.09 39.40
CA ARG A 523 -6.60 -13.60 40.71
C ARG A 523 -7.55 -12.63 41.42
N SER A 524 -8.71 -12.34 40.82
CA SER A 524 -9.84 -11.64 41.47
C SER A 524 -10.85 -12.65 41.95
#